data_AF-A0A1T3BI81-F1
#
_entry.id   AF-A0A1T3BI81-F1
#
_cell.length_a   1.000
_cell.length_b   1.000
_cell.length_c   1.000
_cell.angle_alpha   90.00
_cell.angle_beta   90.00
_cell.angle_gamma   90.00
#
_symmetry.space_group_name_H-M   'P 1'
#
loop_
_entity.id
_entity.type
_entity.pdbx_description
1 polymer ?
#
loop_
_entity_poly.entity_id
_entity_poly.type
_entity_poly.pdbx_seq_one_letter_code
_entity_poly.pdbx_strand_id
1 'polypeptide(L)'
;MGRDLGCYGYIADLRRVAVAPFNENDLIPWSKLEAAVIHKDEKGENYAFSKRDFSILDELLTETKAALVHLPHYTISENQVQHLKTGNPVLLRNQNACIDENDVCIIHKDQLLAIGTIEKNQFKPKRIFTNR
;
A
#
# COMPACT_ATOMS: atom_id res chain seq x y z
N MET A 1 -34.09 0.66 -7.50
CA MET A 1 -34.47 2.08 -7.37
C MET A 1 -35.44 2.53 -8.46
N GLY A 2 -35.03 2.73 -9.73
CA GLY A 2 -35.95 3.24 -10.76
C GLY A 2 -37.23 2.40 -10.94
N ARG A 3 -37.06 1.07 -11.05
CA ARG A 3 -38.19 0.12 -11.10
C ARG A 3 -39.08 0.18 -9.85
N ASP A 4 -38.47 0.34 -8.67
CA ASP A 4 -39.20 0.42 -7.40
C ASP A 4 -40.04 1.71 -7.30
N LEU A 5 -39.66 2.76 -8.03
CA LEU A 5 -40.42 4.02 -8.16
C LEU A 5 -41.47 3.96 -9.29
N GLY A 6 -41.66 2.82 -9.94
CA GLY A 6 -42.62 2.67 -11.05
C GLY A 6 -42.18 3.30 -12.38
N CYS A 7 -40.88 3.62 -12.54
CA CYS A 7 -40.32 4.17 -13.77
C CYS A 7 -39.00 3.48 -14.16
N TYR A 8 -38.26 4.08 -15.10
CA TYR A 8 -36.89 3.68 -15.43
C TYR A 8 -35.92 4.75 -14.95
N GLY A 9 -34.69 4.33 -14.64
CA GLY A 9 -33.62 5.23 -14.25
C GLY A 9 -32.28 4.74 -14.79
N TYR A 10 -31.36 5.67 -15.00
CA TYR A 10 -29.99 5.40 -15.40
C TYR A 10 -29.04 6.28 -14.58
N ILE A 11 -27.77 5.90 -14.52
CA ILE A 11 -26.73 6.70 -13.86
C ILE A 11 -26.27 7.74 -14.87
N ALA A 12 -26.61 9.01 -14.62
CA ALA A 12 -26.18 10.13 -15.46
C ALA A 12 -24.77 10.64 -15.11
N ASP A 13 -24.38 10.51 -13.84
CA ASP A 13 -23.06 10.87 -13.34
C ASP A 13 -22.72 9.98 -12.13
N LEU A 14 -21.43 9.64 -12.00
CA LEU A 14 -20.93 8.82 -10.90
C LEU A 14 -19.47 9.18 -10.61
N ARG A 15 -19.22 9.67 -9.40
CA ARG A 15 -17.89 9.92 -8.86
C ARG A 15 -17.64 9.04 -7.66
N ARG A 16 -16.51 8.33 -7.65
CA ARG A 16 -16.04 7.60 -6.47
C ARG A 16 -15.28 8.54 -5.55
N VAL A 17 -15.78 8.75 -4.34
CA VAL A 17 -15.20 9.68 -3.35
C VAL A 17 -14.22 9.02 -2.39
N ALA A 18 -14.24 7.69 -2.29
CA ALA A 18 -13.38 6.94 -1.39
C ALA A 18 -13.13 5.51 -1.88
N VAL A 19 -11.98 4.97 -1.49
CA VAL A 19 -11.63 3.55 -1.54
C VAL A 19 -10.85 3.27 -0.27
N ALA A 20 -11.46 2.60 0.71
CA ALA A 20 -10.87 2.42 2.02
C ALA A 20 -9.43 1.87 1.91
N PRO A 21 -8.45 2.48 2.61
CA PRO A 21 -8.59 3.54 3.62
C PRO A 21 -8.61 4.99 3.07
N PHE A 22 -8.48 5.18 1.77
CA PHE A 22 -8.31 6.48 1.13
C PHE A 22 -9.65 7.20 0.87
N ASN A 23 -9.63 8.51 1.06
CA ASN A 23 -10.77 9.40 0.83
C ASN A 23 -10.37 10.57 -0.10
N GLU A 24 -11.29 11.52 -0.28
CA GLU A 24 -11.09 12.65 -1.18
C GLU A 24 -9.92 13.57 -0.77
N ASN A 25 -9.56 13.62 0.52
CA ASN A 25 -8.41 14.41 0.98
C ASN A 25 -7.06 13.80 0.57
N ASP A 26 -7.03 12.49 0.31
CA ASP A 26 -5.82 11.78 -0.17
C ASP A 26 -5.68 11.89 -1.70
N LEU A 27 -6.70 12.40 -2.40
CA LEU A 27 -6.72 12.50 -3.85
C LEU A 27 -5.77 13.59 -4.34
N ILE A 28 -4.83 13.20 -5.20
CA ILE A 28 -3.96 14.13 -5.90
C ILE A 28 -4.54 14.37 -7.31
N PRO A 29 -4.92 15.61 -7.65
CA PRO A 29 -5.46 15.91 -8.98
C PRO A 29 -4.36 15.85 -10.04
N TRP A 30 -4.75 15.54 -11.27
CA TRP A 30 -3.84 15.44 -12.41
C TRP A 30 -2.99 16.70 -12.62
N SER A 31 -3.59 17.89 -12.47
CA SER A 31 -2.88 19.17 -12.61
C SER A 31 -1.72 19.33 -11.62
N LYS A 32 -1.82 18.76 -10.42
CA LYS A 32 -0.73 18.78 -9.43
C LYS A 32 0.42 17.86 -9.83
N LEU A 33 0.12 16.72 -10.47
CA LEU A 33 1.13 15.82 -11.01
C LEU A 33 1.86 16.43 -12.21
N GLU A 34 1.13 17.09 -13.12
CA GLU A 34 1.73 17.78 -14.27
C GLU A 34 2.68 18.90 -13.83
N ALA A 35 2.27 19.74 -12.87
CA ALA A 35 3.11 20.80 -12.34
C ALA A 35 4.42 20.25 -11.74
N ALA A 36 4.36 19.11 -11.04
CA ALA A 36 5.53 18.47 -10.44
C ALA A 36 6.58 17.99 -11.47
N VAL A 37 6.15 17.68 -12.70
CA VAL A 37 7.05 17.24 -13.79
C VAL A 37 7.65 18.43 -14.54
N ILE A 38 6.86 19.48 -14.80
CA ILE A 38 7.25 20.61 -15.65
C ILE A 38 8.36 21.47 -15.01
N HIS A 39 8.40 21.59 -13.67
CA HIS A 39 9.35 22.45 -12.96
C HIS A 39 10.84 22.06 -13.03
N LYS A 40 11.23 21.00 -13.78
CA LYS A 40 12.65 20.59 -13.92
C LYS A 40 13.21 20.59 -15.33
N ASP A 41 12.38 20.76 -16.37
CA ASP A 41 12.81 20.69 -17.77
C ASP A 41 13.06 22.07 -18.40
N GLU A 42 13.49 23.07 -17.61
CA GLU A 42 13.84 24.40 -18.12
C GLU A 42 15.19 24.44 -18.88
N LYS A 43 15.92 23.32 -18.97
CA LYS A 43 17.17 23.22 -19.74
C LYS A 43 17.11 22.15 -20.84
N GLY A 44 16.67 22.60 -22.01
CA GLY A 44 17.32 22.31 -23.28
C GLY A 44 17.17 20.89 -23.84
N GLU A 45 16.42 20.82 -24.94
CA GLU A 45 16.49 19.86 -26.04
C GLU A 45 17.73 18.94 -26.01
N ASN A 46 17.63 17.78 -25.35
CA ASN A 46 18.44 16.59 -25.62
C ASN A 46 17.78 15.37 -24.96
N TYR A 47 17.21 14.49 -25.78
CA TYR A 47 16.60 13.21 -25.42
C TYR A 47 17.65 12.16 -24.97
N ALA A 48 18.43 12.48 -23.96
CA ALA A 48 19.10 11.47 -23.15
C ALA A 48 18.29 11.32 -21.86
N PHE A 49 18.01 10.09 -21.44
CA PHE A 49 17.46 9.74 -20.12
C PHE A 49 18.48 10.08 -19.01
N SER A 50 19.01 11.32 -19.00
CA SER A 50 19.72 11.87 -17.87
C SER A 50 18.83 11.69 -16.64
N LYS A 51 19.45 11.22 -15.56
CA LYS A 51 18.83 10.74 -14.32
C LYS A 51 17.70 11.68 -13.89
N ARG A 52 16.46 11.35 -14.26
CA ARG A 52 15.28 12.15 -13.92
C ARG A 52 15.18 12.19 -12.41
N ASP A 53 15.13 13.39 -11.86
CA ASP A 53 15.00 13.57 -10.42
C ASP A 53 13.52 13.53 -10.02
N PHE A 54 13.10 12.34 -9.58
CA PHE A 54 11.74 12.03 -9.17
C PHE A 54 11.40 12.45 -7.73
N SER A 55 12.30 13.12 -7.01
CA SER A 55 12.09 13.43 -5.58
C SER A 55 10.75 14.13 -5.29
N ILE A 56 10.32 15.04 -6.18
CA ILE A 56 9.02 15.75 -6.04
C ILE A 56 7.84 14.80 -6.22
N LEU A 57 7.93 13.84 -7.15
CA LEU A 57 6.88 12.83 -7.33
C LEU A 57 6.89 11.81 -6.19
N ASP A 58 8.07 11.46 -5.67
CA ASP A 58 8.21 10.55 -4.54
C ASP A 58 7.54 11.12 -3.28
N GLU A 59 7.59 12.44 -3.05
CA GLU A 59 6.85 13.14 -1.98
C GLU A 59 5.32 13.04 -2.10
N LEU A 60 4.81 12.79 -3.31
CA LEU A 60 3.38 12.61 -3.58
C LEU A 60 2.92 11.16 -3.41
N LEU A 61 3.85 10.20 -3.29
CA LEU A 61 3.52 8.79 -3.09
C LEU A 61 3.14 8.54 -1.63
N THR A 62 2.02 7.86 -1.44
CA THR A 62 1.66 7.33 -0.13
C THR A 62 2.41 6.02 0.15
N GLU A 63 2.83 5.81 1.39
CA GLU A 63 3.47 4.57 1.79
C GLU A 63 2.54 3.36 1.62
N THR A 64 3.09 2.23 1.16
CA THR A 64 2.33 0.99 0.96
C THR A 64 1.61 0.51 2.23
N LYS A 65 2.20 0.75 3.41
CA LYS A 65 1.59 0.35 4.70
C LYS A 65 0.26 1.08 4.96
N ALA A 66 0.08 2.30 4.43
CA ALA A 66 -1.14 3.07 4.61
C ALA A 66 -2.35 2.33 4.04
N ALA A 67 -2.19 1.62 2.92
CA ALA A 67 -3.25 0.81 2.30
C ALA A 67 -3.69 -0.38 3.17
N LEU A 68 -2.88 -0.78 4.14
CA LEU A 68 -3.05 -1.99 4.95
C LEU A 68 -3.44 -1.69 6.40
N VAL A 69 -3.80 -0.43 6.71
CA VAL A 69 -4.15 0.02 8.07
C VAL A 69 -5.25 -0.81 8.73
N HIS A 70 -6.13 -1.43 7.94
CA HIS A 70 -7.23 -2.27 8.42
C HIS A 70 -6.81 -3.72 8.73
N LEU A 71 -5.61 -4.15 8.32
CA LEU A 71 -5.09 -5.47 8.64
C LEU A 71 -4.37 -5.45 9.99
N PRO A 72 -4.40 -6.56 10.74
CA PRO A 72 -3.60 -6.72 11.94
C PRO A 72 -2.09 -6.63 11.62
N HIS A 73 -1.34 -5.93 12.47
CA HIS A 73 0.08 -5.69 12.30
C HIS A 73 0.88 -6.34 13.43
N TYR A 74 1.93 -7.08 13.08
CA TYR A 74 2.83 -7.70 14.04
C TYR A 74 4.28 -7.31 13.76
N THR A 75 5.04 -7.18 14.83
CA THR A 75 6.48 -6.93 14.79
C THR A 75 7.26 -8.20 15.10
N ILE A 76 8.40 -8.37 14.43
CA ILE A 76 9.28 -9.52 14.61
C ILE A 76 10.73 -9.09 14.85
N SER A 77 11.54 -9.99 15.39
CA SER A 77 12.97 -9.74 15.60
C SER A 77 13.77 -9.75 14.29
N GLU A 78 14.93 -9.09 14.26
CA GLU A 78 15.81 -9.03 13.08
C GLU A 78 16.21 -10.42 12.56
N ASN A 79 16.48 -11.38 13.46
CA ASN A 79 16.77 -12.76 13.07
C ASN A 79 15.60 -13.40 12.30
N GLN A 80 14.37 -13.14 12.74
CA GLN A 80 13.17 -13.63 12.06
C GLN A 80 12.94 -12.92 10.73
N VAL A 81 13.33 -11.65 10.58
CA VAL A 81 13.24 -10.92 9.31
C VAL A 81 14.03 -11.62 8.21
N GLN A 82 15.27 -12.04 8.50
CA GLN A 82 16.11 -12.74 7.51
C GLN A 82 15.51 -14.09 7.11
N HIS A 83 15.00 -14.84 8.10
CA HIS A 83 14.26 -16.07 7.83
C HIS A 83 13.00 -15.83 6.99
N LEU A 84 12.24 -14.78 7.30
CA LEU A 84 11.01 -14.46 6.58
C LEU A 84 11.28 -14.04 5.13
N LYS A 85 12.36 -13.28 4.88
CA LYS A 85 12.78 -12.87 3.53
C LYS A 85 13.10 -14.06 2.61
N THR A 86 13.46 -15.20 3.17
CA THR A 86 13.70 -16.45 2.41
C THR A 86 12.44 -17.29 2.19
N GLY A 87 11.25 -16.78 2.58
CA GLY A 87 9.99 -17.49 2.44
C GLY A 87 9.67 -18.46 3.58
N ASN A 88 10.51 -18.51 4.62
CA ASN A 88 10.31 -19.44 5.73
C ASN A 88 9.31 -18.89 6.74
N PRO A 89 8.39 -19.72 7.27
CA PRO A 89 7.50 -19.34 8.37
C PRO A 89 8.28 -18.92 9.62
N VAL A 90 7.71 -17.98 10.38
CA VAL A 90 8.33 -17.48 11.63
C VAL A 90 7.38 -17.61 12.81
N LEU A 91 7.92 -18.00 13.96
CA LEU A 91 7.15 -18.16 15.20
C LEU A 91 6.86 -16.79 15.83
N LEU A 92 5.59 -16.45 16.06
CA LEU A 92 5.20 -15.24 16.77
C LEU A 92 5.21 -15.53 18.28
N ARG A 93 6.13 -14.92 19.03
CA ARG A 93 6.19 -15.01 20.49
C ARG A 93 5.51 -13.77 21.11
N ASN A 94 4.50 -13.99 21.95
CA ASN A 94 3.93 -13.02 22.88
C ASN A 94 3.13 -11.81 22.33
N GLN A 95 2.49 -11.93 21.17
CA GLN A 95 1.50 -10.92 20.74
C GLN A 95 0.21 -11.66 20.38
N ASN A 96 -0.68 -11.87 21.37
CA ASN A 96 -2.06 -12.36 21.19
C ASN A 96 -2.25 -13.55 20.22
N ALA A 97 -1.40 -14.58 20.34
CA ALA A 97 -1.31 -15.69 19.39
C ALA A 97 -2.49 -16.71 19.46
N CYS A 98 -3.67 -16.32 19.92
CA CYS A 98 -4.81 -17.25 20.06
C CYS A 98 -5.82 -17.18 18.92
N ILE A 99 -5.55 -16.39 17.87
CA ILE A 99 -6.46 -16.20 16.76
C ILE A 99 -5.73 -16.59 15.47
N ASP A 100 -6.21 -17.65 14.82
CA ASP A 100 -5.80 -17.96 13.46
C ASP A 100 -6.40 -16.88 12.55
N GLU A 101 -5.55 -16.10 11.89
CA GLU A 101 -5.95 -14.97 11.05
C GLU A 101 -5.41 -15.15 9.63
N ASN A 102 -6.26 -14.87 8.64
CA ASN A 102 -5.93 -15.16 7.25
C ASN A 102 -5.13 -14.06 6.55
N ASP A 103 -5.28 -12.82 6.99
CA ASP A 103 -4.69 -11.64 6.35
C ASP A 103 -4.05 -10.75 7.41
N VAL A 104 -2.73 -10.90 7.55
CA VAL A 104 -1.93 -10.26 8.58
C VAL A 104 -0.69 -9.64 7.94
N CYS A 105 -0.30 -8.47 8.44
CA CYS A 105 0.87 -7.73 8.01
C CYS A 105 2.02 -7.85 9.02
N ILE A 106 3.24 -8.07 8.53
CA ILE A 106 4.46 -7.95 9.31
C ILE A 106 5.09 -6.60 8.98
N ILE A 107 5.30 -5.79 10.01
CA ILE A 107 6.03 -4.52 9.92
C ILE A 107 7.36 -4.66 10.66
N HIS A 108 8.43 -4.16 10.04
CA HIS A 108 9.74 -4.09 10.65
C HIS A 108 10.39 -2.74 10.34
N LYS A 109 10.86 -2.03 11.38
CA LYS A 109 11.44 -0.68 11.27
C LYS A 109 10.53 0.27 10.47
N ASP A 110 9.24 0.23 10.78
CA ASP A 110 8.19 1.04 10.15
C ASP A 110 7.96 0.79 8.64
N GLN A 111 8.52 -0.31 8.10
CA GLN A 111 8.32 -0.74 6.73
C GLN A 111 7.52 -2.05 6.65
N LEU A 112 6.61 -2.12 5.69
CA LEU A 112 5.89 -3.35 5.36
C LEU A 112 6.87 -4.41 4.84
N LEU A 113 6.94 -5.54 5.52
CA LEU A 113 7.84 -6.64 5.17
C LEU A 113 7.10 -7.78 4.47
N ALA A 114 5.96 -8.21 4.99
CA ALA A 114 5.22 -9.33 4.43
C ALA A 114 3.72 -9.28 4.76
N ILE A 115 2.92 -9.93 3.92
CA ILE A 115 1.52 -10.25 4.16
C ILE A 115 1.38 -11.78 4.18
N GLY A 116 0.58 -12.30 5.09
CA GLY A 116 0.45 -13.74 5.28
C GLY A 116 -0.64 -14.13 6.25
N THR A 117 -0.63 -15.40 6.64
CA THR A 117 -1.58 -15.99 7.58
C THR A 117 -0.88 -16.32 8.88
N ILE A 118 -1.59 -16.27 10.00
CA ILE A 118 -1.15 -16.86 11.26
C ILE A 118 -1.88 -18.19 11.42
N GLU A 119 -1.11 -19.27 11.57
CA GLU A 119 -1.63 -20.59 11.91
C GLU A 119 -0.75 -21.21 12.99
N LYS A 120 -1.34 -21.69 14.10
CA LYS A 120 -0.61 -22.39 15.18
C LYS A 120 0.61 -21.59 15.69
N ASN A 121 0.43 -20.30 15.93
CA ASN A 121 1.47 -19.33 16.35
C ASN A 121 2.60 -19.11 15.34
N GLN A 122 2.44 -19.57 14.09
CA GLN A 122 3.40 -19.34 13.03
C GLN A 122 2.81 -18.42 11.98
N PHE A 123 3.54 -17.34 11.68
CA PHE A 123 3.26 -16.52 10.52
C PHE A 123 3.81 -17.22 9.27
N LYS A 124 2.92 -17.48 8.30
CA LYS A 124 3.27 -18.06 7.00
C LYS A 124 3.18 -16.97 5.92
N PRO A 125 4.30 -16.59 5.28
CA PRO A 125 4.29 -15.54 4.27
C PRO A 125 3.53 -15.99 3.01
N LYS A 126 2.59 -15.14 2.55
CA LYS A 126 1.98 -15.24 1.21
C LYS A 126 2.66 -14.31 0.21
N ARG A 127 2.99 -13.09 0.66
CA ARG A 127 3.69 -12.08 -0.13
C ARG A 127 4.78 -11.43 0.71
N ILE A 128 5.98 -11.37 0.18
CA ILE A 128 7.12 -10.69 0.79
C ILE A 128 7.46 -9.47 -0.06
N PHE A 129 7.72 -8.35 0.61
CA PHE A 129 8.12 -7.11 -0.03
C PHE A 129 9.64 -6.99 0.04
N THR A 130 10.27 -6.86 -1.11
CA THR A 130 11.70 -6.50 -1.22
C THR A 130 11.80 -4.98 -1.29
N ASN A 131 11.97 -4.33 -0.14
CA ASN A 131 12.45 -2.96 -0.14
C ASN A 131 13.94 -2.97 -0.50
N ARG A 132 14.28 -2.23 -1.54
CA ARG A 132 15.66 -1.96 -1.99
C ARG A 132 16.22 -0.78 -1.22
#